data_AF-A0A160VIW2-F1
#
_entry.id   AF-A0A160VIW2-F1
#
_cell.length_a   1.000
_cell.length_b   1.000
_cell.length_c   1.000
_cell.angle_alpha   90.00
_cell.angle_beta   90.00
_cell.angle_gamma   90.00
#
_symmetry.space_group_name_H-M   'P 1'
#
loop_
_entity.id
_entity.type
_entity.pdbx_description
1 polymer ?
#
loop_
_entity_poly.entity_id
_entity_poly.type
_entity_poly.pdbx_seq_one_letter_code
_entity_poly.pdbx_strand_id
1 'polypeptide(L)'
;MTFDKNGNLWVLSTNQESKPLSVHFEDHSRNFSLEESGNLLSESMTAITKDNFNRVWVGAKSQLVMYKYTGDVYSPTDEIWVSEEINTGAFNSSVLCLNVSLNNRLWILTPAGLIYKDLQVSETNPVNQTGPKTANSEIYPYFSNMAFDESSRIRFDPRGNIWITSQNGVHIVSENGEYWPDVNGLNESNSSILSDDVKDVAFDRDEGLAYIATNKGVSVIKIPFAEKKKTYNSVNIFPSPFRIPSSKPMTVDGLKDNSSIKIMTLSGEVLRSILNSEVQGYQAYWDGRDQSGKLVGTGVYLVAIYDKNGASSFEKVAVIRE
;
A
#
# COMPACT_ATOMS: atom_id res chain seq x y z
N MET A 1 14.63 6.89 -9.52
CA MET A 1 15.88 6.57 -8.80
C MET A 1 15.58 5.58 -7.67
N THR A 2 16.56 4.79 -7.22
CA THR A 2 16.44 3.85 -6.10
C THR A 2 17.81 3.57 -5.48
N PHE A 3 17.86 3.01 -4.28
CA PHE A 3 19.09 2.55 -3.65
C PHE A 3 19.15 1.03 -3.60
N ASP A 4 20.33 0.47 -3.85
CA ASP A 4 20.59 -0.95 -3.58
C ASP A 4 20.96 -1.18 -2.10
N LYS A 5 21.10 -2.44 -1.68
CA LYS A 5 21.47 -2.79 -0.29
C LYS A 5 22.89 -2.37 0.10
N ASN A 6 23.74 -2.05 -0.87
CA ASN A 6 25.11 -1.58 -0.64
C ASN A 6 25.16 -0.05 -0.51
N GLY A 7 24.03 0.64 -0.65
CA GLY A 7 23.95 2.10 -0.58
C GLY A 7 24.26 2.80 -1.90
N ASN A 8 24.37 2.07 -3.00
CA ASN A 8 24.60 2.68 -4.31
C ASN A 8 23.29 3.26 -4.85
N LEU A 9 23.37 4.47 -5.39
CA LEU A 9 22.24 5.19 -5.95
C LEU A 9 22.10 4.90 -7.44
N TRP A 10 20.99 4.27 -7.82
CA TRP A 10 20.64 3.96 -9.20
C TRP A 10 19.66 5.00 -9.74
N VAL A 11 19.97 5.55 -10.92
CA VAL A 11 19.22 6.66 -11.54
C VAL A 11 18.92 6.32 -13.00
N LEU A 12 17.69 6.61 -13.43
CA LEU A 12 17.34 6.63 -14.84
C LEU A 12 17.45 8.06 -15.38
N SER A 13 18.11 8.20 -16.52
CA SER A 13 18.32 9.46 -17.21
C SER A 13 17.55 9.48 -18.52
N THR A 14 16.59 10.39 -18.65
CA THR A 14 15.76 10.53 -19.87
C THR A 14 16.44 11.34 -20.98
N ASN A 15 17.54 12.03 -20.67
CA ASN A 15 18.19 12.99 -21.58
C ASN A 15 19.58 12.53 -22.06
N GLN A 16 20.00 11.32 -21.70
CA GLN A 16 21.27 10.73 -22.10
C GLN A 16 21.00 9.69 -23.18
N GLU A 17 20.96 10.14 -24.44
CA GLU A 17 20.87 9.24 -25.60
C GLU A 17 21.95 8.17 -25.47
N SER A 18 21.57 6.90 -25.65
CA SER A 18 22.38 5.69 -25.45
C SER A 18 22.82 5.25 -24.04
N LYS A 19 22.61 6.05 -22.97
CA LYS A 19 23.00 5.67 -21.58
C LYS A 19 21.90 5.96 -20.55
N PRO A 20 20.79 5.19 -20.59
CA PRO A 20 19.61 5.49 -19.79
C PRO A 20 19.74 5.15 -18.30
N LEU A 21 20.71 4.32 -17.91
CA LEU A 21 20.89 3.88 -16.52
C LEU A 21 22.27 4.31 -16.00
N SER A 22 22.29 4.83 -14.78
CA SER A 22 23.51 5.24 -14.08
C SER A 22 23.50 4.75 -12.64
N VAL A 23 24.67 4.47 -12.10
CA VAL A 23 24.88 4.21 -10.68
C VAL A 23 25.91 5.18 -10.12
N HIS A 24 25.59 5.77 -8.98
CA HIS A 24 26.46 6.63 -8.19
C HIS A 24 26.79 5.92 -6.88
N PHE A 25 28.07 5.90 -6.52
CA PHE A 25 28.57 5.22 -5.34
C PHE A 25 29.80 5.98 -4.85
N GLU A 26 29.83 6.31 -3.55
CA GLU A 26 30.85 7.19 -2.99
C GLU A 26 31.01 8.47 -3.85
N ASP A 27 32.23 8.74 -4.33
CA ASP A 27 32.56 9.88 -5.23
C ASP A 27 32.62 9.49 -6.72
N HIS A 28 32.17 8.29 -7.07
CA HIS A 28 32.27 7.74 -8.42
C HIS A 28 30.88 7.51 -9.05
N SER A 29 30.88 7.34 -10.37
CA SER A 29 29.68 6.95 -11.11
C SER A 29 30.03 6.06 -12.30
N ARG A 30 29.14 5.12 -12.62
CA ARG A 30 29.18 4.31 -13.83
C ARG A 30 27.88 4.51 -14.61
N ASN A 31 27.99 4.68 -15.93
CA ASN A 31 26.86 4.83 -16.83
C ASN A 31 26.78 3.60 -17.73
N PHE A 32 25.60 3.02 -17.85
CA PHE A 32 25.37 1.79 -18.60
C PHE A 32 24.87 2.12 -20.01
N SER A 33 25.56 1.61 -21.02
CA SER A 33 25.15 1.79 -22.41
C SER A 33 24.09 0.77 -22.84
N LEU A 34 23.41 1.04 -23.95
CA LEU A 34 22.49 0.05 -24.56
C LEU A 34 23.22 -1.25 -24.91
N GLU A 35 24.43 -1.15 -25.48
CA GLU A 35 25.25 -2.29 -25.89
C GLU A 35 25.70 -3.15 -24.69
N GLU A 36 26.06 -2.53 -23.56
CA GLU A 36 26.45 -3.24 -22.33
C GLU A 36 25.33 -4.12 -21.79
N SER A 37 24.07 -3.71 -22.00
CA SER A 37 22.90 -4.51 -21.63
C SER A 37 22.49 -5.54 -22.68
N GLY A 38 23.26 -5.71 -23.76
CA GLY A 38 22.85 -6.52 -24.92
C GLY A 38 21.63 -5.95 -25.66
N ASN A 39 21.47 -4.62 -25.63
CA ASN A 39 20.32 -3.87 -26.14
C ASN A 39 18.98 -4.20 -25.44
N LEU A 40 19.03 -4.63 -24.18
CA LEU A 40 17.83 -4.77 -23.35
C LEU A 40 17.37 -3.42 -22.80
N LEU A 41 18.30 -2.53 -22.46
CA LEU A 41 18.00 -1.15 -22.15
C LEU A 41 17.51 -0.40 -23.39
N SER A 42 16.73 0.67 -23.16
CA SER A 42 16.33 1.60 -24.21
C SER A 42 16.16 3.00 -23.65
N GLU A 43 16.01 3.99 -24.53
CA GLU A 43 15.74 5.38 -24.15
C GLU A 43 14.32 5.59 -23.60
N SER A 44 13.46 4.56 -23.73
CA SER A 44 12.07 4.59 -23.26
C SER A 44 11.90 4.06 -21.82
N MET A 45 12.99 3.95 -21.07
CA MET A 45 12.95 3.52 -19.66
C MET A 45 12.35 4.62 -18.79
N THR A 46 11.29 4.30 -18.06
CA THR A 46 10.44 5.26 -17.33
C THR A 46 10.45 5.05 -15.82
N ALA A 47 10.73 3.84 -15.34
CA ALA A 47 10.64 3.51 -13.93
C ALA A 47 11.79 2.63 -13.47
N ILE A 48 12.20 2.78 -12.21
CA ILE A 48 13.28 1.99 -11.60
C ILE A 48 12.96 1.65 -10.15
N THR A 49 13.29 0.43 -9.73
CA THR A 49 13.19 -0.02 -8.35
C THR A 49 14.23 -1.10 -8.04
N LYS A 50 14.31 -1.51 -6.79
CA LYS A 50 15.17 -2.62 -6.33
C LYS A 50 14.31 -3.64 -5.61
N ASP A 51 14.56 -4.92 -5.86
CA ASP A 51 13.88 -6.00 -5.15
C ASP A 51 14.62 -6.51 -3.91
N ASN A 52 14.01 -7.43 -3.16
CA ASN A 52 14.57 -7.92 -1.90
C ASN A 52 15.76 -8.87 -2.09
N PHE A 53 16.04 -9.33 -3.33
CA PHE A 53 17.25 -10.08 -3.70
C PHE A 53 18.42 -9.17 -4.15
N ASN A 54 18.25 -7.85 -3.99
CA ASN A 54 19.22 -6.84 -4.40
C ASN A 54 19.44 -6.82 -5.92
N ARG A 55 18.37 -7.01 -6.68
CA ARG A 55 18.37 -6.84 -8.14
C ARG A 55 17.69 -5.51 -8.48
N VAL A 56 18.27 -4.80 -9.44
CA VAL A 56 17.72 -3.54 -9.95
C VAL A 56 16.76 -3.87 -11.07
N TRP A 57 15.56 -3.30 -11.04
CA TRP A 57 14.53 -3.46 -12.05
C TRP A 57 14.26 -2.13 -12.69
N VAL A 58 14.31 -2.08 -14.02
CA VAL A 58 13.90 -0.92 -14.82
C VAL A 58 12.73 -1.31 -15.72
N GLY A 59 11.81 -0.38 -15.94
CA GLY A 59 10.62 -0.59 -16.76
C GLY A 59 10.60 0.36 -17.94
N ALA A 60 10.11 -0.14 -19.07
CA ALA A 60 9.83 0.59 -20.30
C ALA A 60 8.44 0.19 -20.84
N LYS A 61 8.15 0.51 -22.09
CA LYS A 61 6.92 0.04 -22.76
C LYS A 61 6.92 -1.48 -22.91
N SER A 62 5.93 -2.16 -22.33
CA SER A 62 5.75 -3.62 -22.39
C SER A 62 6.87 -4.48 -21.80
N GLN A 63 7.93 -3.90 -21.24
CA GLN A 63 9.13 -4.63 -20.86
C GLN A 63 9.67 -4.17 -19.51
N LEU A 64 10.14 -5.14 -18.73
CA LEU A 64 11.02 -4.95 -17.59
C LEU A 64 12.39 -5.50 -17.93
N VAL A 65 13.43 -4.85 -17.40
CA VAL A 65 14.79 -5.36 -17.43
C VAL A 65 15.29 -5.44 -16.00
N MET A 66 15.75 -6.62 -15.62
CA MET A 66 16.42 -6.89 -14.36
C MET A 66 17.93 -6.86 -14.59
N TYR A 67 18.64 -6.19 -13.69
CA TYR A 67 20.09 -6.17 -13.62
C TYR A 67 20.56 -6.64 -12.25
N LYS A 68 21.58 -7.50 -12.25
CA LYS A 68 22.31 -7.90 -11.06
C LYS A 68 23.80 -7.91 -11.36
N TYR A 69 24.59 -7.49 -10.38
CA TYR A 69 26.03 -7.62 -10.39
C TYR A 69 26.53 -8.37 -9.16
N THR A 70 27.73 -8.95 -9.29
CA THR A 70 28.48 -9.54 -8.17
C THR A 70 29.81 -8.82 -8.00
N GLY A 71 30.22 -8.62 -6.75
CA GLY A 71 31.45 -7.92 -6.41
C GLY A 71 31.25 -6.40 -6.37
N ASP A 72 32.24 -5.67 -6.90
CA ASP A 72 32.25 -4.21 -6.95
C ASP A 72 31.38 -3.69 -8.11
N VAL A 73 30.65 -2.59 -7.91
CA VAL A 73 29.70 -2.07 -8.92
C VAL A 73 30.40 -1.37 -10.09
N TYR A 74 31.61 -0.85 -9.88
CA TYR A 74 32.42 -0.21 -10.92
C TYR A 74 33.05 -1.24 -11.84
N SER A 75 33.60 -2.31 -11.25
CA SER A 75 34.24 -3.42 -11.96
C SER A 75 33.71 -4.77 -11.46
N PRO A 76 32.49 -5.15 -11.85
CA PRO A 76 31.86 -6.36 -11.37
C PRO A 76 32.56 -7.61 -11.87
N THR A 77 32.56 -8.66 -11.05
CA THR A 77 33.09 -9.97 -11.43
C THR A 77 32.14 -10.74 -12.32
N ASP A 78 30.85 -10.45 -12.22
CA ASP A 78 29.79 -11.04 -13.02
C ASP A 78 28.60 -10.08 -13.11
N GLU A 79 27.91 -10.10 -14.25
CA GLU A 79 26.74 -9.25 -14.54
C GLU A 79 25.66 -10.08 -15.24
N ILE A 80 24.44 -9.97 -14.74
CA ILE A 80 23.27 -10.68 -15.27
C ILE A 80 22.22 -9.65 -15.67
N TRP A 81 21.78 -9.77 -16.91
CA TRP A 81 20.66 -9.01 -17.46
C TRP A 81 19.56 -9.97 -17.89
N VAL A 82 18.31 -9.70 -17.48
CA VAL A 82 17.14 -10.48 -17.88
C VAL A 82 16.01 -9.55 -18.28
N SER A 83 15.41 -9.81 -19.44
CA SER A 83 14.19 -9.15 -19.87
C SER A 83 12.95 -9.94 -19.46
N GLU A 84 11.91 -9.24 -19.05
CA GLU A 84 10.62 -9.80 -18.66
C GLU A 84 9.49 -9.00 -19.31
N GLU A 85 8.54 -9.69 -19.96
CA GLU A 85 7.40 -9.01 -20.58
C GLU A 85 6.33 -8.62 -19.54
N ILE A 86 5.74 -7.45 -19.76
CA ILE A 86 4.63 -6.91 -18.97
C ILE A 86 3.33 -7.31 -19.67
N ASN A 87 2.99 -8.59 -19.52
CA ASN A 87 1.80 -9.20 -20.09
C ASN A 87 0.51 -8.65 -19.46
N THR A 88 0.11 -7.42 -19.83
CA THR A 88 -1.12 -6.77 -19.34
C THR A 88 -2.37 -7.13 -20.15
N GLY A 89 -2.21 -7.68 -21.36
CA GLY A 89 -3.31 -7.87 -22.31
C GLY A 89 -3.87 -6.56 -22.90
N ALA A 90 -3.32 -5.39 -22.52
CA ALA A 90 -3.81 -4.07 -22.91
C ALA A 90 -2.90 -3.42 -23.97
N PHE A 91 -3.48 -2.51 -24.78
CA PHE A 91 -2.75 -1.77 -25.82
C PHE A 91 -1.74 -0.74 -25.26
N ASN A 92 -1.91 -0.30 -24.00
CA ASN A 92 -1.02 0.65 -23.34
C ASN A 92 -0.44 0.08 -22.04
N SER A 93 0.71 -0.57 -22.19
CA SER A 93 1.47 -1.30 -21.16
C SER A 93 2.75 -0.55 -20.74
N SER A 94 2.80 0.77 -20.97
CA SER A 94 3.92 1.59 -20.48
C SER A 94 3.99 1.54 -18.97
N VAL A 95 5.18 1.30 -18.41
CA VAL A 95 5.38 1.34 -16.97
C VAL A 95 5.35 2.79 -16.50
N LEU A 96 4.45 3.12 -15.59
CA LEU A 96 4.38 4.43 -14.95
C LEU A 96 5.16 4.45 -13.65
N CYS A 97 5.07 3.37 -12.87
CA CYS A 97 5.74 3.26 -11.57
C CYS A 97 6.03 1.78 -11.24
N LEU A 98 7.16 1.54 -10.57
CA LEU A 98 7.54 0.25 -10.01
C LEU A 98 7.78 0.40 -8.52
N ASN A 99 7.33 -0.57 -7.74
CA ASN A 99 7.73 -0.68 -6.34
C ASN A 99 7.68 -2.14 -5.87
N VAL A 100 8.49 -2.50 -4.87
CA VAL A 100 8.58 -3.89 -4.39
C VAL A 100 8.10 -3.97 -2.94
N SER A 101 7.15 -4.86 -2.66
CA SER A 101 6.66 -5.07 -1.30
C SER A 101 7.59 -5.96 -0.47
N LEU A 102 7.33 -6.06 0.85
CA LEU A 102 8.11 -6.90 1.76
C LEU A 102 8.07 -8.38 1.39
N ASN A 103 7.00 -8.84 0.76
CA ASN A 103 6.84 -10.21 0.26
C ASN A 103 7.55 -10.45 -1.08
N ASN A 104 8.38 -9.50 -1.52
CA ASN A 104 9.11 -9.53 -2.77
C ASN A 104 8.21 -9.62 -4.01
N ARG A 105 7.04 -9.01 -3.92
CA ARG A 105 6.13 -8.77 -5.04
C ARG A 105 6.49 -7.46 -5.71
N LEU A 106 6.84 -7.52 -6.99
CA LEU A 106 7.05 -6.35 -7.84
C LEU A 106 5.70 -5.85 -8.33
N TRP A 107 5.28 -4.72 -7.79
CA TRP A 107 4.08 -4.00 -8.22
C TRP A 107 4.42 -3.08 -9.39
N ILE A 108 3.59 -3.15 -10.42
CA ILE A 108 3.80 -2.47 -11.70
C ILE A 108 2.53 -1.69 -12.03
N LEU A 109 2.65 -0.36 -12.00
CA LEU A 109 1.58 0.54 -12.40
C LEU A 109 1.70 0.84 -13.90
N THR A 110 0.59 0.72 -14.61
CA THR A 110 0.46 1.06 -16.03
C THR A 110 -0.78 1.93 -16.24
N PRO A 111 -0.97 2.56 -17.41
CA PRO A 111 -2.22 3.24 -17.73
C PRO A 111 -3.45 2.33 -17.71
N ALA A 112 -3.26 1.01 -17.86
CA ALA A 112 -4.33 0.01 -17.78
C ALA A 112 -4.65 -0.44 -16.34
N GLY A 113 -3.95 0.09 -15.34
CA GLY A 113 -4.11 -0.26 -13.93
C GLY A 113 -2.86 -0.92 -13.32
N LEU A 114 -3.05 -1.50 -12.14
CA LEU A 114 -1.99 -2.07 -11.31
C LEU A 114 -1.95 -3.60 -11.47
N ILE A 115 -0.78 -4.12 -11.83
CA ILE A 115 -0.48 -5.56 -11.83
C ILE A 115 0.71 -5.86 -10.92
N TYR A 116 1.04 -7.14 -10.75
CA TYR A 116 2.19 -7.58 -10.01
C TYR A 116 2.89 -8.80 -10.62
N LYS A 117 4.17 -8.94 -10.30
CA LYS A 117 4.98 -10.14 -10.49
C LYS A 117 5.55 -10.59 -9.14
N ASP A 118 5.23 -11.80 -8.71
CA ASP A 118 5.85 -12.42 -7.55
C ASP A 118 7.24 -12.93 -7.93
N LEU A 119 8.26 -12.40 -7.28
CA LEU A 119 9.65 -12.64 -7.63
C LEU A 119 10.24 -13.80 -6.83
N GLN A 120 11.04 -14.63 -7.49
CA GLN A 120 11.79 -15.73 -6.89
C GLN A 120 13.30 -15.51 -6.99
N VAL A 121 14.05 -16.32 -6.24
CA VAL A 121 15.50 -16.18 -6.06
C VAL A 121 16.31 -16.40 -7.34
N SER A 122 15.77 -17.15 -8.32
CA SER A 122 16.45 -17.42 -9.58
C SER A 122 16.84 -16.14 -10.31
N GLU A 123 18.06 -16.07 -10.80
CA GLU A 123 18.60 -14.89 -11.49
C GLU A 123 18.24 -14.89 -12.97
N THR A 124 18.10 -16.06 -13.59
CA THR A 124 17.76 -16.21 -15.01
C THR A 124 16.27 -16.41 -15.27
N ASN A 125 15.50 -16.80 -14.26
CA ASN A 125 14.04 -16.88 -14.30
C ASN A 125 13.43 -16.23 -13.04
N PRO A 126 13.50 -14.90 -12.92
CA PRO A 126 13.23 -14.20 -11.67
C PRO A 126 11.75 -14.11 -11.29
N VAL A 127 10.83 -14.46 -12.18
CA VAL A 127 9.38 -14.34 -11.97
C VAL A 127 8.76 -15.71 -11.74
N ASN A 128 8.08 -15.88 -10.60
CA ASN A 128 7.33 -17.10 -10.28
C ASN A 128 5.89 -17.02 -10.79
N GLN A 129 5.23 -15.88 -10.55
CA GLN A 129 3.83 -15.68 -10.90
C GLN A 129 3.59 -14.24 -11.35
N THR A 130 2.64 -14.05 -12.27
CA THR A 130 2.08 -12.73 -12.63
C THR A 130 0.60 -12.70 -12.24
N GLY A 131 0.14 -11.57 -11.73
CA GLY A 131 -1.26 -11.33 -11.39
C GLY A 131 -1.58 -9.83 -11.32
N PRO A 132 -2.77 -9.45 -10.83
CA PRO A 132 -3.89 -10.32 -10.49
C PRO A 132 -4.47 -11.02 -11.72
N LYS A 133 -5.15 -12.16 -11.50
CA LYS A 133 -5.76 -12.99 -12.53
C LYS A 133 -7.24 -13.22 -12.26
N THR A 134 -8.04 -13.34 -13.31
CA THR A 134 -9.42 -13.84 -13.25
C THR A 134 -9.43 -15.35 -12.96
N ALA A 135 -10.62 -15.91 -12.70
CA ALA A 135 -10.80 -17.36 -12.57
C ALA A 135 -10.33 -18.15 -13.81
N ASN A 136 -10.31 -17.51 -14.98
CA ASN A 136 -9.85 -18.09 -16.24
C ASN A 136 -8.34 -17.90 -16.47
N SER A 137 -7.58 -17.45 -15.46
CA SER A 137 -6.14 -17.18 -15.53
C SER A 137 -5.72 -16.01 -16.44
N GLU A 138 -6.66 -15.19 -16.88
CA GLU A 138 -6.39 -13.97 -17.64
C GLU A 138 -5.97 -12.84 -16.70
N ILE A 139 -5.01 -12.02 -17.12
CA ILE A 139 -4.57 -10.86 -16.33
C ILE A 139 -5.68 -9.82 -16.33
N TYR A 140 -6.07 -9.38 -15.13
CA TYR A 140 -7.10 -8.35 -14.96
C TYR A 140 -6.63 -7.32 -13.93
N PRO A 141 -5.96 -6.24 -14.36
CA PRO A 141 -5.36 -5.26 -13.46
C PRO A 141 -6.34 -4.72 -12.41
N TYR A 142 -5.84 -4.49 -11.20
CA TYR A 142 -6.58 -3.66 -10.25
C TYR A 142 -6.76 -2.26 -10.82
N PHE A 143 -7.88 -1.62 -10.51
CA PHE A 143 -8.16 -0.24 -10.93
C PHE A 143 -8.17 -0.05 -12.46
N SER A 144 -8.62 -1.06 -13.22
CA SER A 144 -8.66 -1.05 -14.68
C SER A 144 -9.54 0.06 -15.31
N ASN A 145 -10.45 0.65 -14.53
CA ASN A 145 -11.32 1.76 -14.95
C ASN A 145 -10.81 3.14 -14.50
N MET A 146 -9.60 3.21 -13.93
CA MET A 146 -9.02 4.45 -13.41
C MET A 146 -7.92 4.96 -14.33
N ALA A 147 -7.79 6.28 -14.42
CA ALA A 147 -6.76 6.93 -15.21
C ALA A 147 -5.51 7.16 -14.35
N PHE A 148 -4.38 6.60 -14.80
CA PHE A 148 -3.06 6.81 -14.21
C PHE A 148 -2.12 7.42 -15.25
N ASP A 149 -1.17 8.22 -14.78
CA ASP A 149 -0.18 8.90 -15.62
C ASP A 149 1.23 8.84 -15.00
N GLU A 150 2.17 9.53 -15.64
CA GLU A 150 3.58 9.56 -15.22
C GLU A 150 3.81 10.25 -13.87
N SER A 151 2.81 10.94 -13.32
CA SER A 151 2.85 11.52 -11.97
C SER A 151 2.36 10.54 -10.89
N SER A 152 1.65 9.48 -11.26
CA SER A 152 1.16 8.46 -10.33
C SER A 152 2.28 7.67 -9.67
N ARG A 153 2.15 7.42 -8.36
CA ARG A 153 3.17 6.73 -7.55
C ARG A 153 2.56 5.58 -6.75
N ILE A 154 3.32 4.49 -6.62
CA ILE A 154 3.02 3.39 -5.71
C ILE A 154 3.71 3.66 -4.35
N ARG A 155 2.94 3.58 -3.28
CA ARG A 155 3.40 3.63 -1.88
C ARG A 155 2.83 2.45 -1.10
N PHE A 156 3.55 2.03 -0.06
CA PHE A 156 3.07 1.01 0.86
C PHE A 156 2.84 1.63 2.23
N ASP A 157 1.67 1.39 2.79
CA ASP A 157 1.42 1.72 4.18
C ASP A 157 2.12 0.72 5.14
N PRO A 158 2.12 0.97 6.46
CA PRO A 158 2.77 0.10 7.45
C PRO A 158 2.27 -1.36 7.46
N ARG A 159 1.12 -1.65 6.85
CA ARG A 159 0.54 -3.00 6.73
C ARG A 159 0.81 -3.63 5.37
N GLY A 160 1.47 -2.92 4.47
CA GLY A 160 1.78 -3.38 3.12
C GLY A 160 0.62 -3.22 2.15
N ASN A 161 -0.44 -2.48 2.48
CA ASN A 161 -1.45 -2.14 1.47
C ASN A 161 -0.83 -1.17 0.46
N ILE A 162 -1.30 -1.30 -0.77
CA ILE A 162 -0.79 -0.60 -1.93
C ILE A 162 -1.63 0.64 -2.15
N TRP A 163 -0.99 1.80 -2.01
CA TRP A 163 -1.55 3.11 -2.24
C TRP A 163 -1.05 3.62 -3.58
N ILE A 164 -1.96 3.99 -4.47
CA ILE A 164 -1.63 4.60 -5.77
C ILE A 164 -2.16 6.03 -5.80
N THR A 165 -1.26 6.99 -6.00
CA THR A 165 -1.65 8.39 -6.21
C THR A 165 -2.10 8.64 -7.64
N SER A 166 -3.11 9.48 -7.83
CA SER A 166 -3.61 9.86 -9.15
C SER A 166 -4.09 11.31 -9.15
N GLN A 167 -4.52 11.80 -10.32
CA GLN A 167 -5.22 13.07 -10.45
C GLN A 167 -6.68 13.02 -9.94
N ASN A 168 -7.15 11.83 -9.53
CA ASN A 168 -8.51 11.55 -9.06
C ASN A 168 -8.51 10.95 -7.64
N GLY A 169 -7.56 11.38 -6.81
CA GLY A 169 -7.40 10.97 -5.43
C GLY A 169 -6.33 9.90 -5.21
N VAL A 170 -6.59 9.04 -4.22
CA VAL A 170 -5.71 7.92 -3.85
C VAL A 170 -6.51 6.63 -3.85
N HIS A 171 -6.00 5.61 -4.53
CA HIS A 171 -6.64 4.30 -4.61
C HIS A 171 -5.85 3.29 -3.80
N ILE A 172 -6.54 2.54 -2.93
CA ILE A 172 -5.91 1.64 -1.97
C ILE A 172 -6.44 0.22 -2.18
N VAL A 173 -5.52 -0.73 -2.33
CA VAL A 173 -5.81 -2.16 -2.37
C VAL A 173 -4.82 -2.90 -1.49
N SER A 174 -5.26 -3.88 -0.73
CA SER A 174 -4.38 -4.77 0.02
C SER A 174 -3.72 -5.81 -0.90
N GLU A 175 -2.73 -6.56 -0.40
CA GLU A 175 -2.11 -7.64 -1.19
C GLU A 175 -3.08 -8.78 -1.54
N ASN A 176 -4.21 -8.92 -0.84
CA ASN A 176 -5.25 -9.91 -1.10
C ASN A 176 -6.35 -9.41 -2.07
N GLY A 177 -6.30 -8.13 -2.48
CA GLY A 177 -7.26 -7.55 -3.42
C GLY A 177 -8.46 -6.85 -2.79
N GLU A 178 -8.47 -6.64 -1.47
CA GLU A 178 -9.50 -5.85 -0.77
C GLU A 178 -9.23 -4.35 -0.93
N TYR A 179 -10.23 -3.62 -1.41
CA TYR A 179 -10.16 -2.17 -1.57
C TYR A 179 -10.47 -1.43 -0.26
N TRP A 180 -9.83 -0.29 -0.04
CA TRP A 180 -10.11 0.56 1.11
C TRP A 180 -10.23 2.05 0.74
N PRO A 181 -11.15 2.80 1.38
CA PRO A 181 -12.29 2.31 2.17
C PRO A 181 -13.29 1.51 1.31
N ASP A 182 -13.24 1.74 -0.01
CA ASP A 182 -13.89 0.99 -1.07
C ASP A 182 -13.08 1.17 -2.37
N VAL A 183 -13.61 0.70 -3.49
CA VAL A 183 -12.92 0.76 -4.81
C VAL A 183 -12.57 2.19 -5.23
N ASN A 184 -13.29 3.23 -4.80
CA ASN A 184 -13.03 4.61 -5.16
C ASN A 184 -11.83 5.21 -4.40
N GLY A 185 -11.45 4.61 -3.27
CA GLY A 185 -10.38 5.14 -2.43
C GLY A 185 -10.75 6.47 -1.77
N LEU A 186 -9.78 7.39 -1.69
CA LEU A 186 -9.91 8.70 -1.05
C LEU A 186 -9.82 9.82 -2.08
N ASN A 187 -10.80 10.72 -2.09
CA ASN A 187 -10.89 11.88 -2.98
C ASN A 187 -11.50 13.10 -2.24
N GLU A 188 -11.45 14.29 -2.82
CA GLU A 188 -11.94 15.56 -2.25
C GLU A 188 -13.43 15.49 -1.88
N SER A 189 -14.23 14.68 -2.59
CA SER A 189 -15.67 14.57 -2.36
C SER A 189 -16.05 13.63 -1.21
N ASN A 190 -15.26 12.57 -0.99
CA ASN A 190 -15.55 11.53 0.00
C ASN A 190 -14.62 11.55 1.22
N SER A 191 -13.54 12.33 1.14
CA SER A 191 -12.53 12.46 2.17
C SER A 191 -12.13 13.92 2.33
N SER A 192 -11.72 14.32 3.52
CA SER A 192 -11.32 15.72 3.80
C SER A 192 -9.95 16.09 3.24
N ILE A 193 -9.54 15.47 2.12
CA ILE A 193 -8.30 15.85 1.42
C ILE A 193 -8.54 17.14 0.63
N LEU A 194 -7.49 17.95 0.49
CA LEU A 194 -7.60 19.29 -0.09
C LEU A 194 -7.87 19.30 -1.60
N SER A 195 -7.45 18.25 -2.32
CA SER A 195 -7.70 18.12 -3.76
C SER A 195 -7.57 16.67 -4.23
N ASP A 196 -8.27 16.34 -5.31
CA ASP A 196 -8.12 15.09 -6.06
C ASP A 196 -6.74 14.96 -6.73
N ASP A 197 -6.05 16.06 -7.03
CA ASP A 197 -4.73 16.00 -7.67
C ASP A 197 -3.62 15.69 -6.66
N VAL A 198 -3.43 14.40 -6.38
CA VAL A 198 -2.51 13.87 -5.37
C VAL A 198 -1.13 13.61 -5.98
N LYS A 199 -0.10 14.20 -5.38
CA LYS A 199 1.30 14.11 -5.84
C LYS A 199 2.09 13.02 -5.12
N ASP A 200 1.91 12.87 -3.82
CA ASP A 200 2.58 11.82 -3.04
C ASP A 200 1.85 11.52 -1.72
N VAL A 201 2.18 10.38 -1.12
CA VAL A 201 1.70 9.96 0.21
C VAL A 201 2.88 9.46 1.06
N ALA A 202 2.91 9.91 2.31
CA ALA A 202 3.82 9.41 3.35
C ALA A 202 3.03 9.00 4.60
N PHE A 203 3.62 8.15 5.44
CA PHE A 203 2.92 7.57 6.58
C PHE A 203 3.66 7.80 7.90
N ASP A 204 2.94 8.22 8.94
CA ASP A 204 3.36 7.98 10.31
C ASP A 204 2.99 6.54 10.66
N ARG A 205 4.02 5.72 10.84
CA ARG A 205 3.89 4.28 11.02
C ARG A 205 3.31 3.92 12.39
N ASP A 206 3.58 4.73 13.41
CA ASP A 206 3.21 4.46 14.80
C ASP A 206 1.79 4.95 15.09
N GLU A 207 1.48 6.16 14.64
CA GLU A 207 0.20 6.81 14.86
C GLU A 207 -0.85 6.44 13.80
N GLY A 208 -0.44 5.79 12.71
CA GLY A 208 -1.34 5.43 11.61
C GLY A 208 -1.96 6.67 10.96
N LEU A 209 -1.11 7.64 10.63
CA LEU A 209 -1.49 8.83 9.89
C LEU A 209 -0.97 8.72 8.45
N ALA A 210 -1.79 9.11 7.48
CA ALA A 210 -1.34 9.34 6.11
C ALA A 210 -1.26 10.84 5.84
N TYR A 211 -0.09 11.29 5.42
CA TYR A 211 0.19 12.63 4.91
C TYR A 211 0.03 12.59 3.40
N ILE A 212 -1.01 13.25 2.89
CA ILE A 212 -1.39 13.25 1.49
C ILE A 212 -1.03 14.62 0.92
N ALA A 213 0.00 14.66 0.07
CA ALA A 213 0.42 15.88 -0.61
C ALA A 213 -0.37 16.05 -1.91
N THR A 214 -1.11 17.15 -2.02
CA THR A 214 -1.89 17.53 -3.19
C THR A 214 -1.36 18.82 -3.80
N ASN A 215 -1.87 19.20 -4.96
CA ASN A 215 -1.55 20.49 -5.57
C ASN A 215 -2.04 21.72 -4.76
N LYS A 216 -2.90 21.54 -3.74
CA LYS A 216 -3.40 22.61 -2.85
C LYS A 216 -2.77 22.59 -1.45
N GLY A 217 -1.87 21.66 -1.15
CA GLY A 217 -1.20 21.55 0.15
C GLY A 217 -1.17 20.13 0.68
N VAL A 218 -0.97 19.97 1.99
CA VAL A 218 -0.89 18.65 2.64
C VAL A 218 -2.09 18.44 3.55
N SER A 219 -2.77 17.32 3.37
CA SER A 219 -3.81 16.82 4.27
C SER A 219 -3.24 15.70 5.15
N VAL A 220 -3.72 15.62 6.40
CA VAL A 220 -3.39 14.51 7.30
C VAL A 220 -4.67 13.79 7.65
N ILE A 221 -4.70 12.49 7.41
CA ILE A 221 -5.84 11.63 7.76
C ILE A 221 -5.40 10.49 8.66
N LYS A 222 -6.26 10.13 9.62
CA LYS A 222 -6.08 8.91 10.42
C LYS A 222 -6.53 7.71 9.57
N ILE A 223 -5.68 6.71 9.47
CA ILE A 223 -5.91 5.48 8.70
C ILE A 223 -5.90 4.26 9.63
N PRO A 224 -6.60 3.17 9.29
CA PRO A 224 -6.62 1.95 10.08
C PRO A 224 -5.35 1.09 9.92
N PHE A 225 -4.28 1.58 9.28
CA PHE A 225 -3.09 0.80 8.93
C PHE A 225 -1.78 1.27 9.60
N ALA A 226 -1.71 1.31 10.93
CA ALA A 226 -0.49 1.56 11.71
C ALA A 226 0.30 0.27 11.91
N GLU A 227 1.52 0.35 12.43
CA GLU A 227 2.28 -0.85 12.83
C GLU A 227 1.55 -1.74 13.83
N LYS A 228 1.90 -3.03 13.80
CA LYS A 228 1.32 -4.05 14.68
C LYS A 228 1.51 -3.70 16.14
N LYS A 229 0.41 -3.39 16.83
CA LYS A 229 0.39 -3.20 18.28
C LYS A 229 0.54 -4.54 18.99
N LYS A 230 1.43 -4.60 19.99
CA LYS A 230 1.71 -5.82 20.78
C LYS A 230 0.84 -5.93 22.04
N THR A 231 0.32 -4.81 22.52
CA THR A 231 -0.46 -4.68 23.76
C THR A 231 -1.69 -3.82 23.51
N TYR A 232 -2.64 -3.80 24.45
CA TYR A 232 -3.83 -2.95 24.39
C TYR A 232 -3.66 -1.60 25.12
N ASN A 233 -2.41 -1.20 25.41
CA ASN A 233 -2.14 0.01 26.20
C ASN A 233 -2.45 1.31 25.45
N SER A 234 -2.58 1.24 24.12
CA SER A 234 -2.89 2.36 23.24
C SER A 234 -4.36 2.40 22.82
N VAL A 235 -5.22 1.59 23.44
CA VAL A 235 -6.64 1.58 23.09
C VAL A 235 -7.26 2.92 23.44
N ASN A 236 -8.02 3.49 22.51
CA ASN A 236 -8.77 4.71 22.72
C ASN A 236 -10.14 4.61 22.03
N ILE A 237 -11.16 5.26 22.59
CA ILE A 237 -12.53 5.23 22.05
C ILE A 237 -13.02 6.65 21.80
N PHE A 238 -13.46 6.91 20.57
CA PHE A 238 -14.00 8.21 20.20
C PHE A 238 -15.13 8.13 19.17
N PRO A 239 -16.07 9.08 19.16
CA PRO A 239 -16.24 10.12 20.18
C PRO A 239 -16.77 9.53 21.50
N SER A 240 -16.39 10.12 22.63
CA SER A 240 -16.96 9.83 23.95
C SER A 240 -17.30 11.17 24.62
N PRO A 241 -18.59 11.47 24.89
CA PRO A 241 -19.75 10.61 24.66
C PRO A 241 -20.07 10.41 23.17
N PHE A 242 -20.54 9.22 22.81
CA PHE A 242 -21.03 8.89 21.47
C PHE A 242 -22.52 9.24 21.37
N ARG A 243 -22.85 10.22 20.53
CA ARG A 243 -24.25 10.64 20.29
C ARG A 243 -24.86 9.82 19.16
N ILE A 244 -26.07 9.31 19.35
CA ILE A 244 -26.78 8.49 18.35
C ILE A 244 -28.22 8.99 18.13
N PRO A 245 -28.76 8.92 16.89
CA PRO A 245 -28.12 8.40 15.68
C PRO A 245 -26.99 9.31 15.19
N SER A 246 -25.93 8.71 14.63
CA SER A 246 -24.79 9.43 14.05
C SER A 246 -24.54 8.98 12.63
N SER A 247 -24.13 9.91 11.76
CA SER A 247 -23.65 9.59 10.41
C SER A 247 -22.24 8.98 10.42
N LYS A 248 -21.48 9.13 11.52
CA LYS A 248 -20.15 8.54 11.72
C LYS A 248 -20.19 7.53 12.88
N PRO A 249 -19.63 6.33 12.71
CA PRO A 249 -19.58 5.36 13.80
C PRO A 249 -18.62 5.81 14.90
N MET A 250 -18.81 5.29 16.10
CA MET A 250 -17.79 5.28 17.14
C MET A 250 -16.62 4.41 16.68
N THR A 251 -15.41 4.89 16.92
CA THR A 251 -14.16 4.19 16.61
C THR A 251 -13.52 3.69 17.89
N VAL A 252 -13.15 2.41 17.91
CA VAL A 252 -12.22 1.83 18.88
C VAL A 252 -10.88 1.73 18.18
N ASP A 253 -9.94 2.57 18.59
CA ASP A 253 -8.59 2.70 18.03
C ASP A 253 -7.57 1.93 18.87
N GLY A 254 -6.40 1.64 18.30
CA GLY A 254 -5.27 1.04 19.02
C GLY A 254 -5.38 -0.47 19.29
N LEU A 255 -6.16 -1.19 18.48
CA LEU A 255 -6.36 -2.64 18.64
C LEU A 255 -5.13 -3.45 18.20
N LYS A 256 -4.91 -4.60 18.85
CA LYS A 256 -4.00 -5.63 18.34
C LYS A 256 -4.62 -6.34 17.12
N ASP A 257 -3.77 -6.93 16.28
CA ASP A 257 -4.22 -7.82 15.22
C ASP A 257 -5.07 -8.97 15.78
N ASN A 258 -6.10 -9.37 15.04
CA ASN A 258 -7.04 -10.42 15.41
C ASN A 258 -7.82 -10.16 16.71
N SER A 259 -7.96 -8.90 17.11
CA SER A 259 -8.83 -8.54 18.22
C SER A 259 -10.29 -8.74 17.86
N SER A 260 -11.11 -9.01 18.85
CA SER A 260 -12.57 -8.96 18.78
C SER A 260 -13.08 -8.06 19.89
N ILE A 261 -14.27 -7.51 19.70
CA ILE A 261 -14.88 -6.57 20.63
C ILE A 261 -16.27 -7.06 21.01
N LYS A 262 -16.61 -6.91 22.29
CA LYS A 262 -17.98 -7.02 22.79
C LYS A 262 -18.39 -5.70 23.42
N ILE A 263 -19.50 -5.16 22.94
CA ILE A 263 -20.17 -4.01 23.55
C ILE A 263 -21.21 -4.54 24.54
N MET A 264 -21.13 -4.10 25.79
CA MET A 264 -21.89 -4.68 26.89
C MET A 264 -22.51 -3.61 27.78
N THR A 265 -23.61 -3.94 28.46
CA THR A 265 -24.11 -3.15 29.59
C THR A 265 -23.20 -3.30 30.82
N LEU A 266 -23.36 -2.44 31.83
CA LEU A 266 -22.67 -2.59 33.13
C LEU A 266 -23.01 -3.88 33.88
N SER A 267 -24.17 -4.50 33.57
CA SER A 267 -24.55 -5.81 34.12
C SER A 267 -23.94 -7.00 33.35
N GLY A 268 -23.19 -6.76 32.27
CA GLY A 268 -22.50 -7.79 31.50
C GLY A 268 -23.32 -8.39 30.36
N GLU A 269 -24.50 -7.84 30.04
CA GLU A 269 -25.27 -8.26 28.87
C GLU A 269 -24.57 -7.79 27.58
N VAL A 270 -24.26 -8.74 26.69
CA VAL A 270 -23.62 -8.43 25.39
C VAL A 270 -24.68 -7.95 24.42
N LEU A 271 -24.56 -6.70 23.97
CA LEU A 271 -25.47 -6.08 23.03
C LEU A 271 -25.01 -6.22 21.59
N ARG A 272 -23.69 -6.15 21.35
CA ARG A 272 -23.09 -6.30 20.02
C ARG A 272 -21.74 -7.00 20.13
N SER A 273 -21.47 -7.93 19.23
CA SER A 273 -20.13 -8.46 18.98
C SER A 273 -19.58 -7.93 17.65
N ILE A 274 -18.32 -7.52 17.65
CA ILE A 274 -17.55 -7.17 16.45
C ILE A 274 -16.43 -8.21 16.37
N LEU A 275 -16.50 -9.08 15.37
CA LEU A 275 -15.54 -10.16 15.18
C LEU A 275 -14.25 -9.62 14.58
N ASN A 276 -13.17 -10.40 14.69
CA ASN A 276 -11.87 -10.03 14.10
C ASN A 276 -11.93 -9.79 12.58
N SER A 277 -12.86 -10.42 11.87
CA SER A 277 -13.12 -10.18 10.44
C SER A 277 -13.75 -8.82 10.14
N GLU A 278 -14.36 -8.17 11.13
CA GLU A 278 -14.96 -6.84 11.02
C GLU A 278 -13.97 -5.73 11.47
N VAL A 279 -12.83 -6.09 12.04
CA VAL A 279 -11.79 -5.15 12.46
C VAL A 279 -10.94 -4.75 11.25
N GLN A 280 -10.87 -3.45 10.97
CA GLN A 280 -10.05 -2.89 9.91
C GLN A 280 -8.69 -2.51 10.47
N GLY A 281 -7.68 -3.34 10.20
CA GLY A 281 -6.33 -3.17 10.73
C GLY A 281 -6.30 -3.08 12.26
N TYR A 282 -6.09 -1.90 12.83
CA TYR A 282 -6.10 -1.67 14.28
C TYR A 282 -7.32 -0.88 14.79
N GLN A 283 -8.34 -0.72 13.95
CA GLN A 283 -9.58 0.00 14.27
C GLN A 283 -10.81 -0.88 14.11
N ALA A 284 -11.80 -0.65 14.96
CA ALA A 284 -13.14 -1.20 14.83
C ALA A 284 -14.19 -0.11 14.96
N TYR A 285 -15.33 -0.32 14.35
CA TYR A 285 -16.38 0.69 14.27
C TYR A 285 -17.69 0.16 14.84
N TRP A 286 -18.41 1.01 15.58
CA TRP A 286 -19.74 0.71 16.10
C TRP A 286 -20.70 1.84 15.82
N ASP A 287 -21.86 1.52 15.25
CA ASP A 287 -22.90 2.46 14.86
C ASP A 287 -23.93 2.75 15.97
N GLY A 288 -23.72 2.19 17.17
CA GLY A 288 -24.62 2.36 18.31
C GLY A 288 -25.82 1.43 18.29
N ARG A 289 -25.83 0.40 17.43
CA ARG A 289 -26.89 -0.60 17.37
C ARG A 289 -26.50 -1.91 18.06
N ASP A 290 -27.50 -2.58 18.61
CA ASP A 290 -27.37 -3.94 19.10
C ASP A 290 -27.32 -4.97 17.94
N GLN A 291 -27.20 -6.25 18.28
CA GLN A 291 -27.15 -7.37 17.33
C GLN A 291 -28.43 -7.48 16.48
N SER A 292 -29.57 -6.94 16.96
CA SER A 292 -30.84 -6.91 16.24
C SER A 292 -30.98 -5.70 15.30
N GLY A 293 -29.98 -4.80 15.28
CA GLY A 293 -29.99 -3.58 14.49
C GLY A 293 -30.77 -2.43 15.13
N LYS A 294 -31.15 -2.52 16.41
CA LYS A 294 -31.84 -1.45 17.12
C LYS A 294 -30.83 -0.56 17.84
N LEU A 295 -31.04 0.76 17.81
CA LEU A 295 -30.24 1.70 18.59
C LEU A 295 -30.32 1.36 20.09
N VAL A 296 -29.17 1.37 20.76
CA VAL A 296 -29.10 1.18 22.21
C VAL A 296 -29.69 2.39 22.97
N GLY A 297 -29.84 2.29 24.28
CA GLY A 297 -30.31 3.40 25.13
C GLY A 297 -29.20 4.41 25.46
N THR A 298 -29.59 5.54 26.05
CA THR A 298 -28.62 6.42 26.73
C THR A 298 -28.06 5.70 27.95
N GLY A 299 -26.74 5.71 28.12
CA GLY A 299 -26.09 5.04 29.25
C GLY A 299 -24.58 4.89 29.11
N VAL A 300 -23.97 4.23 30.08
CA VAL A 300 -22.55 3.85 30.03
C VAL A 300 -22.44 2.39 29.62
N TYR A 301 -21.60 2.13 28.62
CA TYR A 301 -21.36 0.80 28.06
C TYR A 301 -19.90 0.40 28.30
N LEU A 302 -19.70 -0.91 28.47
CA LEU A 302 -18.39 -1.55 28.52
C LEU A 302 -18.00 -2.00 27.12
N VAL A 303 -16.74 -1.74 26.76
CA VAL A 303 -16.13 -2.19 25.51
C VAL A 303 -15.04 -3.18 25.88
N ALA A 304 -15.37 -4.47 25.82
CA ALA A 304 -14.45 -5.56 26.11
C ALA A 304 -13.69 -5.93 24.84
N ILE A 305 -12.37 -5.81 24.89
CA ILE A 305 -11.46 -6.08 23.77
C ILE A 305 -10.64 -7.30 24.12
N TYR A 306 -10.53 -8.26 23.21
CA TYR A 306 -9.82 -9.51 23.48
C TYR A 306 -9.24 -10.12 22.22
N ASP A 307 -8.16 -10.89 22.36
CA ASP A 307 -7.64 -11.75 21.31
C ASP A 307 -7.84 -13.23 21.65
N LYS A 308 -7.59 -14.09 20.64
CA LYS A 308 -7.67 -15.55 20.79
C LYS A 308 -6.63 -16.15 21.75
N ASN A 309 -5.58 -15.40 22.10
CA ASN A 309 -4.51 -15.85 22.97
C ASN A 309 -4.79 -15.49 24.45
N GLY A 310 -5.93 -14.87 24.73
CA GLY A 310 -6.38 -14.53 26.08
C GLY A 310 -5.94 -13.15 26.57
N ALA A 311 -5.24 -12.35 25.76
CA ALA A 311 -5.00 -10.96 26.12
C ALA A 311 -6.31 -10.17 26.00
N SER A 312 -6.58 -9.28 26.95
CA SER A 312 -7.79 -8.47 26.96
C SER A 312 -7.58 -7.08 27.57
N SER A 313 -8.51 -6.18 27.26
CA SER A 313 -8.64 -4.86 27.87
C SER A 313 -10.12 -4.48 27.96
N PHE A 314 -10.45 -3.53 28.83
CA PHE A 314 -11.80 -3.02 29.01
C PHE A 314 -11.79 -1.50 29.01
N GLU A 315 -12.64 -0.91 28.18
CA GLU A 315 -12.88 0.52 28.15
C GLU A 315 -14.34 0.84 28.46
N LYS A 316 -14.60 2.12 28.73
CA LYS A 316 -15.95 2.65 28.97
C LYS A 316 -16.28 3.73 27.97
N VAL A 317 -17.51 3.70 27.47
CA VAL A 317 -18.05 4.79 26.63
C VAL A 317 -19.42 5.21 27.12
N ALA A 318 -19.64 6.52 27.19
CA ALA A 318 -20.97 7.07 27.40
C ALA A 318 -21.68 7.22 26.04
N VAL A 319 -22.91 6.74 25.93
CA VAL A 319 -23.75 6.90 24.75
C VAL A 319 -24.93 7.80 25.12
N ILE A 320 -25.22 8.76 24.27
CA ILE A 320 -26.37 9.67 24.39
C ILE A 320 -27.26 9.45 23.17
N ARG A 321 -28.47 8.93 23.40
CA ARG A 321 -29.49 8.80 22.38
C ARG A 321 -30.39 10.05 22.39
N GLU A 322 -30.46 10.72 21.24
CA GLU A 322 -31.33 11.87 20.99
C GLU A 322 -32.76 11.44 20.62
#